data_AF-A0A3M1F392-F1
#
_entry.id   AF-A0A3M1F392-F1
#
_cell.length_a   1.000
_cell.length_b   1.000
_cell.length_c   1.000
_cell.angle_alpha   90.00
_cell.angle_beta   90.00
_cell.angle_gamma   90.00
#
_symmetry.space_group_name_H-M   'P 1'
#
loop_
_entity.id
_entity.type
_entity.pdbx_description
1 polymer ?
#
loop_
_entity_poly.entity_id
_entity_poly.type
_entity_poly.pdbx_seq_one_letter_code
_entity_poly.pdbx_strand_id
1 'polypeptide(L)'
;GDVAEAGGIPLDTLQRYINQWFSRSLDLFGSEDSSNAANYFAAGLKGRFDERNRKKHPDPRCDTATYKTVRVSAEGKLEEYEIPMRRAMNAVLRDAYVADCQRAVDKWNKTLEEAHSPFRMKLPSVRFNRRVGLYAGHPFTPDGTLIDPETFEKRKDEFLPNDRDREIVQHVMVQVTEPGKFANWIAPPKRGINGKPIDFEYVRL
;
A
#
# COMPACT_ATOMS: atom_id res chain seq x y z
N GLY A 1 0.92 28.88 -8.14
CA GLY A 1 -0.35 29.03 -7.41
C GLY A 1 -0.56 27.80 -6.55
N ASP A 2 -1.44 27.87 -5.56
CA ASP A 2 -1.82 26.71 -4.75
C ASP A 2 -2.61 25.71 -5.63
N VAL A 3 -2.21 24.44 -5.60
CA VAL A 3 -2.85 23.37 -6.38
C VAL A 3 -4.28 23.14 -5.92
N ALA A 4 -4.55 23.27 -4.61
CA ALA A 4 -5.89 23.11 -4.06
C ALA A 4 -6.83 24.25 -4.51
N GLU A 5 -6.35 25.49 -4.53
CA GLU A 5 -7.11 26.64 -5.06
C GLU A 5 -7.42 26.50 -6.56
N ALA A 6 -6.53 25.85 -7.30
CA ALA A 6 -6.75 25.53 -8.71
C ALA A 6 -7.66 24.29 -8.94
N GLY A 7 -8.24 23.71 -7.88
CA GLY A 7 -9.14 22.56 -7.93
C GLY A 7 -8.45 21.22 -8.20
N GLY A 8 -7.14 21.11 -7.92
CA GLY A 8 -6.37 19.87 -7.97
C GLY A 8 -6.08 19.30 -6.58
N ILE A 9 -5.48 18.12 -6.54
CA ILE A 9 -5.04 17.48 -5.29
C ILE A 9 -3.51 17.55 -5.21
N PRO A 10 -2.93 18.16 -4.17
CA PRO A 10 -1.48 18.20 -3.97
C PRO A 10 -0.85 16.80 -3.90
N LEU A 11 0.37 16.66 -4.44
CA LEU A 11 1.06 15.36 -4.50
C LEU A 11 1.44 14.82 -3.12
N ASP A 12 1.69 15.69 -2.15
CA ASP A 12 1.98 15.31 -0.77
C ASP A 12 0.72 14.79 -0.05
N THR A 13 -0.45 15.38 -0.31
CA THR A 13 -1.75 14.80 0.11
C THR A 13 -1.92 13.40 -0.47
N LEU A 14 -1.68 13.21 -1.78
CA LEU A 14 -1.75 11.88 -2.41
C LEU A 14 -0.78 10.89 -1.75
N GLN A 15 0.45 11.29 -1.42
CA GLN A 15 1.41 10.45 -0.71
C GLN A 15 0.91 10.02 0.68
N ARG A 16 0.27 10.91 1.44
CA ARG A 16 -0.32 10.57 2.74
C ARG A 16 -1.48 9.58 2.59
N TYR A 17 -2.31 9.72 1.55
CA TYR A 17 -3.36 8.74 1.23
C TYR A 17 -2.77 7.38 0.79
N ILE A 18 -1.69 7.37 0.01
CA ILE A 18 -0.94 6.14 -0.33
C ILE A 18 -0.47 5.47 0.96
N ASN A 19 0.17 6.21 1.85
CA ASN A 19 0.65 5.70 3.13
C ASN A 19 -0.48 5.06 3.94
N GLN A 20 -1.62 5.73 4.05
CA GLN A 20 -2.79 5.24 4.80
C GLN A 20 -3.37 3.97 4.20
N TRP A 21 -3.69 3.96 2.91
CA TRP A 21 -4.40 2.83 2.30
C TRP A 21 -3.51 1.61 2.09
N PHE A 22 -2.24 1.83 1.75
CA PHE A 22 -1.28 0.74 1.65
C PHE A 22 -1.09 0.06 3.01
N SER A 23 -0.75 0.81 4.07
CA SER A 23 -0.51 0.23 5.41
C SER A 23 -1.73 -0.51 5.96
N ARG A 24 -2.94 0.05 5.82
CA ARG A 24 -4.19 -0.61 6.21
C ARG A 24 -4.44 -1.90 5.43
N SER A 25 -4.10 -1.94 4.15
CA SER A 25 -4.25 -3.14 3.32
C SER A 25 -3.30 -4.25 3.78
N LEU A 26 -2.13 -3.92 4.34
CA LEU A 26 -1.19 -4.93 4.86
C LEU A 26 -1.76 -5.72 6.04
N ASP A 27 -2.64 -5.12 6.84
CA ASP A 27 -3.27 -5.80 7.98
C ASP A 27 -4.22 -6.93 7.55
N LEU A 28 -4.74 -6.90 6.31
CA LEU A 28 -5.61 -7.94 5.75
C LEU A 28 -4.89 -9.29 5.56
N PHE A 29 -3.55 -9.28 5.47
CA PHE A 29 -2.78 -10.52 5.34
C PHE A 29 -2.63 -11.28 6.66
N GLY A 30 -2.91 -10.64 7.80
CA GLY A 30 -2.75 -11.24 9.13
C GLY A 30 -1.33 -11.10 9.69
N SER A 31 -1.07 -11.81 10.79
CA SER A 31 0.25 -11.86 11.43
C SER A 31 1.30 -12.47 10.50
N GLU A 32 2.51 -11.94 10.54
CA GLU A 32 3.68 -12.46 9.83
C GLU A 32 4.04 -13.88 10.28
N ASP A 33 3.87 -14.18 11.57
CA ASP A 33 4.07 -15.52 12.14
C ASP A 33 2.72 -16.13 12.52
N SER A 34 2.28 -17.17 11.80
CA SER A 34 0.93 -17.74 11.92
C SER A 34 0.90 -19.27 11.79
N SER A 35 0.45 -19.95 12.84
CA SER A 35 0.20 -21.40 12.82
C SER A 35 -0.96 -21.78 11.89
N ASN A 36 -2.01 -20.94 11.80
CA ASN A 36 -3.14 -21.19 10.91
C ASN A 36 -2.71 -21.17 9.45
N ALA A 37 -1.86 -20.20 9.07
CA ALA A 37 -1.34 -20.12 7.71
C ALA A 37 -0.47 -21.34 7.37
N ALA A 38 0.34 -21.82 8.33
CA ALA A 38 1.10 -23.05 8.19
C ALA A 38 0.21 -24.28 7.97
N ASN A 39 -0.87 -24.41 8.74
CA ASN A 39 -1.80 -25.53 8.63
C ASN A 39 -2.53 -25.54 7.29
N TYR A 40 -3.01 -24.39 6.81
CA TYR A 40 -3.67 -24.31 5.50
C TYR A 40 -2.73 -24.65 4.34
N PHE A 41 -1.47 -24.24 4.43
CA PHE A 41 -0.47 -24.59 3.42
C PHE A 41 -0.14 -26.08 3.46
N ALA A 42 0.13 -26.65 4.64
CA ALA A 42 0.48 -28.05 4.81
C ALA A 42 -0.67 -29.00 4.41
N ALA A 43 -1.92 -28.60 4.64
CA ALA A 43 -3.11 -29.34 4.22
C ALA A 43 -3.45 -29.19 2.72
N GLY A 44 -2.70 -28.36 1.97
CA GLY A 44 -2.96 -28.11 0.55
C GLY A 44 -4.19 -27.23 0.26
N LEU A 45 -4.72 -26.53 1.27
CA LEU A 45 -5.91 -25.67 1.13
C LEU A 45 -5.59 -24.30 0.54
N LYS A 46 -4.41 -23.75 0.84
CA LYS A 46 -3.97 -22.43 0.37
C LYS A 46 -2.47 -22.45 0.03
N GLY A 47 -2.13 -22.37 -1.25
CA GLY A 47 -0.75 -22.25 -1.74
C GLY A 47 -0.23 -20.81 -1.73
N ARG A 48 1.04 -20.61 -2.10
CA ARG A 48 1.62 -19.27 -2.29
C ARG A 48 1.12 -18.64 -3.60
N PHE A 49 1.33 -17.34 -3.75
CA PHE A 49 1.17 -16.68 -5.04
C PHE A 49 2.10 -17.31 -6.08
N ASP A 50 1.54 -17.67 -7.24
CA ASP A 50 2.26 -18.31 -8.34
C ASP A 50 2.97 -19.63 -7.93
N GLU A 51 2.34 -20.45 -7.06
CA GLU A 51 2.90 -21.69 -6.48
C GLU A 51 3.47 -22.67 -7.52
N ARG A 52 2.91 -22.70 -8.74
CA ARG A 52 3.36 -23.61 -9.81
C ARG A 52 4.70 -23.19 -10.42
N ASN A 53 5.13 -21.94 -10.22
CA ASN A 53 6.36 -21.42 -10.77
C ASN A 53 7.58 -21.95 -10.01
N ARG A 54 8.14 -23.06 -10.49
CA ARG A 54 9.29 -23.73 -9.87
C ARG A 54 10.58 -22.91 -9.86
N LYS A 55 10.68 -21.86 -10.69
CA LYS A 55 11.81 -20.91 -10.62
C LYS A 55 11.71 -20.01 -9.39
N LYS A 56 10.49 -19.59 -9.02
CA LYS A 56 10.24 -18.80 -7.79
C LYS A 56 10.18 -19.69 -6.55
N HIS A 57 9.60 -20.88 -6.69
CA HIS A 57 9.32 -21.82 -5.61
C HIS A 57 9.97 -23.18 -5.89
N PRO A 58 11.31 -23.29 -5.80
CA PRO A 58 12.02 -24.55 -5.99
C PRO A 58 11.71 -25.57 -4.89
N ASP A 59 11.37 -25.09 -3.69
CA ASP A 59 10.85 -25.90 -2.58
C ASP A 59 9.33 -25.70 -2.43
N PRO A 60 8.50 -26.61 -2.97
CA PRO A 60 7.05 -26.56 -2.81
C PRO A 60 6.57 -26.94 -1.41
N ARG A 61 7.39 -27.60 -0.59
CA ARG A 61 6.97 -28.09 0.75
C ARG A 61 7.29 -27.11 1.87
N CYS A 62 8.32 -26.26 1.69
CA CYS A 62 8.75 -25.25 2.65
C CYS A 62 9.11 -25.85 4.02
N ASP A 63 9.78 -27.00 4.02
CA ASP A 63 10.04 -27.77 5.25
C ASP A 63 11.20 -27.21 6.08
N THR A 64 12.21 -26.63 5.42
CA THR A 64 13.46 -26.19 6.07
C THR A 64 13.78 -24.72 5.88
N ALA A 65 13.10 -24.04 4.96
CA ALA A 65 13.33 -22.62 4.72
C ALA A 65 12.84 -21.76 5.90
N THR A 66 13.47 -20.60 6.08
CA THR A 66 13.03 -19.56 7.02
C THR A 66 12.75 -18.25 6.29
N TYR A 67 11.83 -17.47 6.84
CA TYR A 67 11.56 -16.10 6.46
C TYR A 67 12.23 -15.17 7.47
N LYS A 68 13.14 -14.32 6.98
CA LYS A 68 13.86 -13.37 7.83
C LYS A 68 13.08 -12.06 7.92
N THR A 69 12.92 -11.57 9.13
CA THR A 69 12.30 -10.27 9.41
C THR A 69 12.95 -9.66 10.64
N VAL A 70 12.38 -8.55 11.13
CA VAL A 70 12.74 -8.03 12.45
C VAL A 70 11.49 -7.98 13.30
N ARG A 71 11.68 -8.01 14.62
CA ARG A 71 10.61 -7.70 15.57
C ARG A 71 11.12 -6.69 16.58
N VAL A 72 10.20 -6.09 17.32
CA VAL A 72 10.54 -5.29 18.50
C VAL A 72 10.61 -6.22 19.70
N SER A 73 11.75 -6.23 20.40
CA SER A 73 11.96 -7.02 21.61
C SER A 73 11.15 -6.47 22.79
N ALA A 74 11.10 -7.21 23.90
CA ALA A 74 10.44 -6.75 25.13
C ALA A 74 11.06 -5.45 25.67
N GLU A 75 12.34 -5.22 25.41
CA GLU A 75 13.09 -4.02 25.78
C GLU A 75 12.96 -2.88 24.74
N GLY A 76 12.08 -3.04 23.74
CA GLY A 76 11.81 -2.02 22.73
C GLY A 76 12.87 -1.91 21.62
N LYS A 77 13.77 -2.89 21.48
CA LYS A 77 14.85 -2.86 20.47
C LYS A 77 14.47 -3.66 19.23
N LEU A 78 14.98 -3.25 18.07
CA LEU A 78 14.87 -4.08 16.86
C LEU A 78 15.84 -5.25 16.94
N GLU A 79 15.33 -6.45 16.74
CA GLU A 79 16.13 -7.67 16.64
C GLU A 79 15.73 -8.49 15.42
N GLU A 80 16.72 -9.19 14.86
CA GLU A 80 16.47 -10.15 13.78
C GLU A 80 15.56 -11.28 14.29
N TYR A 81 14.64 -11.68 13.42
CA TYR A 81 13.68 -12.72 13.74
C TYR A 81 13.50 -13.64 12.54
N GLU A 82 13.76 -14.93 12.74
CA GLU A 82 13.57 -15.96 11.72
C GLU A 82 12.30 -16.76 12.01
N ILE A 83 11.41 -16.80 11.03
CA ILE A 83 10.13 -17.52 11.10
C ILE A 83 10.24 -18.76 10.21
N PRO A 84 9.85 -19.96 10.66
CA PRO A 84 9.74 -21.12 9.77
C PRO A 84 8.84 -20.80 8.57
N MET A 85 9.28 -21.11 7.34
CA MET A 85 8.63 -20.62 6.11
C MET A 85 7.13 -20.88 6.06
N ARG A 86 6.66 -22.06 6.50
CA ARG A 86 5.22 -22.37 6.57
C ARG A 86 4.43 -21.42 7.47
N ARG A 87 5.01 -20.96 8.57
CA ARG A 87 4.35 -19.99 9.46
C ARG A 87 4.38 -18.58 8.89
N ALA A 88 5.30 -18.31 7.96
CA ALA A 88 5.45 -17.03 7.28
C ALA A 88 4.58 -16.85 6.03
N MET A 89 3.65 -17.77 5.73
CA MET A 89 2.88 -17.74 4.46
C MET A 89 2.08 -16.45 4.25
N ASN A 90 1.61 -15.83 5.33
CA ASN A 90 0.97 -14.52 5.28
C ASN A 90 1.95 -13.42 4.84
N ALA A 91 3.16 -13.38 5.43
CA ALA A 91 4.21 -12.43 5.06
C ALA A 91 4.68 -12.64 3.61
N VAL A 92 4.85 -13.89 3.18
CA VAL A 92 5.22 -14.22 1.79
C VAL A 92 4.18 -13.70 0.80
N LEU A 93 2.89 -13.89 1.09
CA LEU A 93 1.82 -13.38 0.23
C LEU A 93 1.76 -11.84 0.25
N ARG A 94 1.99 -11.22 1.41
CA ARG A 94 2.10 -9.77 1.54
C ARG A 94 3.25 -9.23 0.70
N ASP A 95 4.41 -9.87 0.69
CA ASP A 95 5.56 -9.41 -0.11
C ASP A 95 5.26 -9.44 -1.62
N ALA A 96 4.50 -10.44 -2.08
CA ALA A 96 4.01 -10.47 -3.45
C ALA A 96 3.05 -9.30 -3.76
N TYR A 97 2.19 -8.92 -2.80
CA TYR A 97 1.32 -7.75 -2.90
C TYR A 97 2.12 -6.44 -2.92
N VAL A 98 3.12 -6.29 -2.04
CA VAL A 98 4.01 -5.11 -2.03
C VAL A 98 4.72 -4.96 -3.36
N ALA A 99 5.26 -6.05 -3.91
CA ALA A 99 5.92 -6.03 -5.21
C ALA A 99 4.98 -5.62 -6.36
N ASP A 100 3.68 -5.96 -6.28
CA ASP A 100 2.71 -5.54 -7.29
C ASP A 100 2.31 -4.06 -7.15
N CYS A 101 2.05 -3.60 -5.92
CA CYS A 101 1.83 -2.19 -5.63
C CYS A 101 3.01 -1.33 -6.07
N GLN A 102 4.25 -1.79 -5.89
CA GLN A 102 5.44 -1.06 -6.30
C GLN A 102 5.45 -0.82 -7.80
N ARG A 103 5.05 -1.80 -8.63
CA ARG A 103 4.93 -1.62 -10.08
C ARG A 103 3.92 -0.54 -10.46
N ALA A 104 2.85 -0.38 -9.69
CA ALA A 104 1.87 0.69 -9.91
C ALA A 104 2.48 2.07 -9.57
N VAL A 105 3.17 2.17 -8.43
CA VAL A 105 3.89 3.38 -8.02
C VAL A 105 4.98 3.75 -9.03
N ASP A 106 5.72 2.79 -9.55
CA ASP A 106 6.75 3.02 -10.58
C ASP A 106 6.14 3.62 -11.85
N LYS A 107 4.95 3.14 -12.26
CA LYS A 107 4.22 3.71 -13.40
C LYS A 107 3.75 5.14 -13.13
N TRP A 108 3.23 5.43 -11.94
CA TRP A 108 2.87 6.81 -11.56
C TRP A 108 4.09 7.73 -11.54
N ASN A 109 5.21 7.26 -11.02
CA ASN A 109 6.48 7.99 -11.03
C ASN A 109 6.99 8.26 -12.44
N LYS A 110 6.79 7.34 -13.39
CA LYS A 110 7.08 7.59 -14.80
C LYS A 110 6.21 8.72 -15.36
N THR A 111 4.92 8.78 -15.02
CA THR A 111 4.06 9.90 -15.42
C THR A 111 4.51 11.23 -14.80
N LEU A 112 4.95 11.23 -13.54
CA LEU A 112 5.52 12.42 -12.90
C LEU A 112 6.82 12.87 -13.59
N GLU A 113 7.67 11.93 -14.00
CA GLU A 113 8.90 12.20 -14.75
C GLU A 113 8.62 12.78 -16.14
N GLU A 114 7.68 12.20 -16.88
CA GLU A 114 7.20 12.71 -18.18
C GLU A 114 6.61 14.12 -18.05
N ALA A 115 6.04 14.45 -16.89
CA ALA A 115 5.55 15.79 -16.56
C ALA A 115 6.63 16.71 -15.94
N HIS A 116 7.90 16.31 -15.96
CA HIS A 116 9.04 17.04 -15.38
C HIS A 116 8.90 17.40 -13.89
N SER A 117 8.09 16.64 -13.14
CA SER A 117 7.96 16.82 -11.69
C SER A 117 9.16 16.20 -10.97
N PRO A 118 9.76 16.88 -9.96
CA PRO A 118 10.80 16.30 -9.11
C PRO A 118 10.23 15.36 -8.03
N PHE A 119 8.91 15.36 -7.82
CA PHE A 119 8.27 14.55 -6.79
C PHE A 119 8.28 13.07 -7.18
N ARG A 120 8.50 12.18 -6.20
CA ARG A 120 8.39 10.73 -6.40
C ARG A 120 7.56 10.12 -5.29
N MET A 121 6.49 9.45 -5.68
CA MET A 121 5.66 8.65 -4.80
C MET A 121 6.44 7.42 -4.31
N LYS A 122 6.18 7.01 -3.07
CA LYS A 122 6.82 5.85 -2.44
C LYS A 122 5.79 5.02 -1.68
N LEU A 123 6.03 3.72 -1.59
CA LEU A 123 5.33 2.90 -0.60
C LEU A 123 6.03 3.06 0.75
N PRO A 124 5.28 3.17 1.87
CA PRO A 124 5.92 3.14 3.18
C PRO A 124 6.42 1.72 3.50
N SER A 125 7.27 1.62 4.50
CA SER A 125 7.73 0.37 5.07
C SER A 125 6.55 -0.52 5.48
N VAL A 126 6.70 -1.84 5.34
CA VAL A 126 5.70 -2.84 5.78
C VAL A 126 5.43 -2.82 7.29
N ARG A 127 6.26 -2.09 8.05
CA ARG A 127 6.15 -1.87 9.50
C ARG A 127 5.32 -0.65 9.88
N PHE A 128 5.12 0.27 8.93
CA PHE A 128 4.44 1.54 9.15
C PHE A 128 2.93 1.35 9.37
N ASN A 129 2.38 2.00 10.40
CA ASN A 129 0.93 2.12 10.66
C ASN A 129 0.19 0.77 10.64
N ARG A 130 0.74 -0.22 11.36
CA ARG A 130 0.22 -1.60 11.44
C ARG A 130 -0.63 -1.80 12.69
N ARG A 131 -1.73 -2.55 12.56
CA ARG A 131 -2.59 -2.97 13.69
C ARG A 131 -2.56 -4.48 13.92
N VAL A 132 -1.95 -5.24 13.02
CA VAL A 132 -1.87 -6.70 13.09
C VAL A 132 -0.42 -7.16 12.96
N GLY A 133 -0.05 -8.21 13.70
CA GLY A 133 1.23 -8.88 13.56
C GLY A 133 2.37 -8.26 14.38
N LEU A 134 3.60 -8.55 13.99
CA LEU A 134 4.83 -8.24 14.74
C LEU A 134 5.07 -6.75 14.94
N TYR A 135 4.48 -5.91 14.10
CA TYR A 135 4.67 -4.46 14.11
C TYR A 135 3.47 -3.72 14.71
N ALA A 136 2.43 -4.44 15.14
CA ALA A 136 1.25 -3.84 15.74
C ALA A 136 1.60 -3.08 17.03
N GLY A 137 1.11 -1.85 17.16
CA GLY A 137 1.34 -1.03 18.34
C GLY A 137 2.74 -0.39 18.42
N HIS A 138 3.61 -0.62 17.44
CA HIS A 138 4.93 0.01 17.39
C HIS A 138 4.95 1.20 16.42
N PRO A 139 5.41 2.39 16.86
CA PRO A 139 5.44 3.60 16.04
C PRO A 139 6.65 3.60 15.10
N PHE A 140 6.46 3.03 13.91
CA PHE A 140 7.41 3.16 12.81
C PHE A 140 7.07 4.37 11.94
N THR A 141 8.07 5.09 11.45
CA THR A 141 7.94 6.10 10.39
C THR A 141 7.75 5.43 9.01
N PRO A 142 7.33 6.17 7.95
CA PRO A 142 7.17 5.61 6.61
C PRO A 142 8.44 4.97 6.02
N ASP A 143 9.64 5.42 6.39
CA ASP A 143 10.92 4.81 6.00
C ASP A 143 11.27 3.55 6.82
N GLY A 144 10.50 3.24 7.87
CA GLY A 144 10.69 2.04 8.68
C GLY A 144 11.56 2.21 9.92
N THR A 145 11.81 3.46 10.32
CA THR A 145 12.54 3.80 11.54
C THR A 145 11.60 3.71 12.75
N LEU A 146 11.99 2.95 13.78
CA LEU A 146 11.26 2.91 15.05
C LEU A 146 11.55 4.20 15.82
N ILE A 147 10.50 4.92 16.21
CA ILE A 147 10.58 6.13 17.03
C ILE A 147 9.83 5.93 18.34
N ASP A 148 9.83 6.91 19.24
CA ASP A 148 8.98 6.84 20.43
C ASP A 148 7.54 7.28 20.11
N PRO A 149 6.54 6.85 20.91
CA PRO A 149 5.14 7.18 20.67
C PRO A 149 4.83 8.69 20.67
N GLU A 150 5.51 9.48 21.49
CA GLU A 150 5.27 10.92 21.59
C GLU A 150 5.74 11.64 20.31
N THR A 151 6.92 11.28 19.81
CA THR A 151 7.44 11.78 18.53
C THR A 151 6.54 11.36 17.37
N PHE A 152 6.03 10.13 17.37
CA PHE A 152 5.12 9.68 16.32
C PHE A 152 3.82 10.47 16.33
N GLU A 153 3.21 10.68 17.49
CA GLU A 153 1.97 11.45 17.59
C GLU A 153 2.13 12.90 17.12
N LYS A 154 3.23 13.56 17.51
CA LYS A 154 3.52 14.93 17.05
C LYS A 154 3.71 15.03 15.53
N ARG A 155 4.14 13.94 14.88
CA ARG A 155 4.50 13.92 13.46
C ARG A 155 3.51 13.15 12.59
N LYS A 156 2.44 12.58 13.15
CA LYS A 156 1.52 11.70 12.41
C LYS A 156 0.92 12.38 11.17
N ASP A 157 0.67 13.68 11.26
CA ASP A 157 0.06 14.48 10.20
C ASP A 157 1.05 14.78 9.06
N GLU A 158 2.35 14.54 9.26
CA GLU A 158 3.35 14.50 8.18
C GLU A 158 3.16 13.24 7.31
N PHE A 159 2.66 12.15 7.90
CA PHE A 159 2.67 10.82 7.28
C PHE A 159 1.30 10.33 6.81
N LEU A 160 0.22 10.76 7.48
CA LEU A 160 -1.14 10.29 7.27
C LEU A 160 -2.09 11.47 6.98
N PRO A 161 -3.22 11.24 6.28
CA PRO A 161 -4.14 12.32 5.94
C PRO A 161 -4.70 13.01 7.19
N ASN A 162 -4.45 14.31 7.29
CA ASN A 162 -4.92 15.19 8.35
C ASN A 162 -6.25 15.88 7.95
N ASP A 163 -6.75 16.79 8.78
CA ASP A 163 -8.03 17.46 8.53
C ASP A 163 -7.98 18.35 7.29
N ARG A 164 -6.88 19.07 7.07
CA ARG A 164 -6.67 19.87 5.85
C ARG A 164 -6.68 19.00 4.58
N ASP A 165 -6.05 17.84 4.61
CA ASP A 165 -6.08 16.90 3.48
C ASP A 165 -7.51 16.47 3.13
N ARG A 166 -8.31 16.17 4.16
CA ARG A 166 -9.70 15.75 4.00
C ARG A 166 -10.57 16.88 3.47
N GLU A 167 -10.36 18.09 3.95
CA GLU A 167 -11.04 19.30 3.45
C GLU A 167 -10.72 19.54 1.98
N ILE A 168 -9.45 19.45 1.57
CA ILE A 168 -9.03 19.59 0.16
C ILE A 168 -9.75 18.55 -0.70
N VAL A 169 -9.70 17.27 -0.30
CA VAL A 169 -10.34 16.19 -1.06
C VAL A 169 -11.84 16.42 -1.14
N GLN A 170 -12.50 16.72 -0.03
CA GLN A 170 -13.95 16.98 0.00
C GLN A 170 -14.34 18.15 -0.89
N HIS A 171 -13.55 19.24 -0.89
CA HIS A 171 -13.81 20.43 -1.69
C HIS A 171 -13.81 20.15 -3.19
N VAL A 172 -12.91 19.28 -3.68
CA VAL A 172 -12.82 18.95 -5.11
C VAL A 172 -13.82 17.89 -5.57
N MET A 173 -14.53 17.21 -4.66
CA MET A 173 -15.54 16.19 -4.99
C MET A 173 -16.87 16.81 -5.47
N VAL A 174 -16.83 17.50 -6.60
CA VAL A 174 -18.01 18.04 -7.29
C VAL A 174 -18.47 17.08 -8.39
N GLN A 175 -19.75 16.76 -8.40
CA GLN A 175 -20.33 15.84 -9.39
C GLN A 175 -20.32 16.45 -10.80
N VAL A 176 -19.88 15.67 -11.79
CA VAL A 176 -19.96 16.00 -13.23
C VAL A 176 -20.60 14.81 -13.95
N THR A 177 -21.79 15.02 -14.53
CA THR A 177 -22.58 13.96 -15.20
C THR A 177 -22.71 14.15 -16.71
N GLU A 178 -22.27 15.29 -17.25
CA GLU A 178 -22.31 15.54 -18.69
C GLU A 178 -21.37 14.57 -19.43
N PRO A 179 -21.86 13.79 -20.43
CA PRO A 179 -21.02 12.88 -21.18
C PRO A 179 -19.80 13.58 -21.79
N GLY A 180 -18.62 12.99 -21.60
CA GLY A 180 -17.35 13.53 -22.10
C GLY A 180 -16.74 14.65 -21.24
N LYS A 181 -17.42 15.09 -20.17
CA LYS A 181 -16.84 16.01 -19.17
C LYS A 181 -16.27 15.22 -17.99
N PHE A 182 -15.21 15.78 -17.40
CA PHE A 182 -14.54 15.22 -16.22
C PHE A 182 -14.39 16.32 -15.18
N ALA A 183 -14.49 15.95 -13.90
CA ALA A 183 -14.20 16.87 -12.81
C ALA A 183 -12.74 17.35 -12.89
N ASN A 184 -12.50 18.60 -12.51
CA ASN A 184 -11.20 19.27 -12.70
C ASN A 184 -10.01 18.54 -12.03
N TRP A 185 -10.26 17.80 -10.95
CA TRP A 185 -9.23 17.08 -10.20
C TRP A 185 -8.74 15.79 -10.87
N ILE A 186 -9.37 15.33 -11.97
CA ILE A 186 -9.00 14.10 -12.65
C ILE A 186 -8.93 14.28 -14.18
N ALA A 187 -7.83 13.81 -14.77
CA ALA A 187 -7.65 13.84 -16.21
C ALA A 187 -8.59 12.82 -16.91
N PRO A 188 -9.03 13.10 -18.16
CA PRO A 188 -9.77 12.12 -18.96
C PRO A 188 -8.98 10.82 -19.15
N PRO A 189 -9.66 9.65 -19.19
CA PRO A 189 -8.99 8.40 -19.50
C PRO A 189 -8.48 8.40 -20.94
N LYS A 190 -7.47 7.57 -21.23
CA LYS A 190 -6.91 7.48 -22.59
C LYS A 190 -7.90 6.93 -23.63
N ARG A 191 -8.89 6.13 -23.21
CA ARG A 191 -9.85 5.42 -24.07
C ARG A 191 -11.15 5.19 -23.30
N GLY A 192 -12.27 5.05 -24.03
CA GLY A 192 -13.54 4.62 -23.48
C GLY A 192 -13.62 3.10 -23.25
N ILE A 193 -14.81 2.62 -22.88
CA ILE A 193 -15.05 1.22 -22.48
C ILE A 193 -15.78 0.48 -23.61
N ASN A 194 -15.44 -0.79 -23.85
CA ASN A 194 -16.09 -1.67 -24.84
C ASN A 194 -16.19 -1.07 -26.26
N GLY A 195 -15.13 -0.38 -26.69
CA GLY A 195 -15.07 0.25 -28.01
C GLY A 195 -15.96 1.50 -28.16
N LYS A 196 -16.62 1.94 -27.08
CA LYS A 196 -17.38 3.20 -27.07
C LYS A 196 -16.44 4.39 -26.88
N PRO A 197 -16.80 5.56 -27.42
CA PRO A 197 -16.01 6.78 -27.23
C PRO A 197 -16.12 7.30 -25.78
N ILE A 198 -15.25 8.23 -25.41
CA ILE A 198 -15.17 8.76 -24.03
C ILE A 198 -16.43 9.56 -23.65
N ASP A 199 -17.08 10.17 -24.61
CA ASP A 199 -18.32 10.94 -24.49
C ASP A 199 -19.60 10.10 -24.67
N PHE A 200 -19.47 8.78 -24.68
CA PHE A 200 -20.64 7.90 -24.68
C PHE A 200 -21.45 8.08 -23.39
N GLU A 201 -22.77 8.01 -23.50
CA GLU A 201 -23.69 8.01 -22.36
C GLU A 201 -23.58 6.67 -21.61
N TYR A 202 -22.59 6.55 -20.72
CA TYR A 202 -22.32 5.33 -19.96
C TYR A 202 -23.39 5.01 -18.91
N VAL A 203 -24.13 6.02 -18.44
CA VAL A 203 -25.20 5.89 -17.46
C VAL A 203 -26.38 6.73 -17.94
N ARG A 204 -27.57 6.14 -17.93
CA ARG A 204 -28.84 6.85 -18.12
C ARG A 204 -29.47 7.05 -16.75
N LEU A 205 -29.71 8.31 -16.39
CA LEU A 205 -30.27 8.72 -15.11
C LEU A 205 -31.80 8.58 -15.09
#